data_AF-A0A517VH42-F1
#
_entry.id   AF-A0A517VH42-F1
#
_cell.length_a   1.000
_cell.length_b   1.000
_cell.length_c   1.000
_cell.angle_alpha   90.00
_cell.angle_beta   90.00
_cell.angle_gamma   90.00
#
_symmetry.space_group_name_H-M   'P 1'
#
loop_
_entity.id
_entity.type
_entity.pdbx_description
1 polymer ?
#
loop_
_entity_poly.entity_id
_entity_poly.type
_entity_poly.pdbx_seq_one_letter_code
_entity_poly.pdbx_strand_id
1 'polypeptide(L)'
;MRTMPLICLVLSLSLLTRTSPAAATNDYFLPGDAFFPSKLFLKNLKEQEQNPEPVFNYNYICEYAFCGYAGYSQLKLDKQNSELAQNIRKAYSYIRQRQPIRLIPKKIVKNPGTKQGLPNLENFNEINSLSIFFYNEDHDWQRWKIAIKYNENWREEMKKFVNAGSYCAFVKTPAALNHSQEQGKNVPPLNVQLPEAEIKTGKPVDSPLTPKGPLKALILYDDDYKQYYDMRNGKRLLEVTNQGITEYVIHRKAWKKLRQIN
;
A
#
# COMPACT_ATOMS: atom_id res chain seq x y z
N MET A 1 38.71 -69.77 11.23
CA MET A 1 39.18 -68.68 10.34
C MET A 1 37.95 -68.10 9.67
N ARG A 2 37.50 -66.90 10.08
CA ARG A 2 37.80 -65.59 9.43
C ARG A 2 37.17 -65.53 8.03
N THR A 3 36.28 -64.61 7.65
CA THR A 3 36.02 -63.22 8.10
C THR A 3 34.75 -62.71 7.39
N MET A 4 33.95 -61.83 8.03
CA MET A 4 33.10 -60.87 7.29
C MET A 4 33.97 -59.80 6.61
N PRO A 5 33.41 -59.11 5.60
CA PRO A 5 33.53 -57.66 5.59
C PRO A 5 32.18 -56.95 5.52
N LEU A 6 32.07 -55.96 6.42
CA LEU A 6 31.24 -54.76 6.35
C LEU A 6 31.78 -53.81 5.26
N ILE A 7 31.09 -52.68 5.00
CA ILE A 7 31.45 -51.49 4.17
C ILE A 7 30.72 -51.48 2.81
N CYS A 8 30.11 -50.42 2.26
CA CYS A 8 29.65 -49.08 2.67
C CYS A 8 28.79 -48.56 1.47
N LEU A 9 27.61 -47.97 1.69
CA LEU A 9 27.36 -46.52 1.60
C LEU A 9 27.41 -45.93 0.17
N VAL A 10 26.26 -45.76 -0.49
CA VAL A 10 25.96 -44.78 -1.57
C VAL A 10 24.43 -44.75 -1.72
N LEU A 11 23.70 -43.65 -1.79
CA LEU A 11 23.86 -42.25 -1.44
C LEU A 11 22.43 -41.68 -1.59
N SER A 12 22.02 -40.86 -0.63
CA SER A 12 21.12 -39.71 -0.82
C SER A 12 19.96 -39.88 -1.82
N LEU A 13 18.80 -40.23 -1.27
CA LEU A 13 17.54 -39.50 -1.41
C LEU A 13 17.63 -38.24 -2.29
N SER A 14 17.57 -38.40 -3.62
CA SER A 14 17.32 -37.29 -4.53
C SER A 14 15.83 -36.95 -4.48
N LEU A 15 15.41 -36.43 -3.32
CA LEU A 15 14.37 -35.41 -3.28
C LEU A 15 14.94 -34.18 -4.02
N LEU A 16 14.99 -34.29 -5.35
CA LEU A 16 14.79 -33.18 -6.25
C LEU A 16 13.36 -32.72 -5.99
N THR A 17 13.18 -32.05 -4.85
CA THR A 17 12.16 -31.04 -4.74
C THR A 17 12.44 -30.14 -5.93
N ARG A 18 11.58 -30.23 -6.95
CA ARG A 18 11.40 -29.13 -7.88
C ARG A 18 10.99 -27.98 -6.97
N THR A 19 11.98 -27.21 -6.52
CA THR A 19 11.74 -25.91 -5.96
C THR A 19 11.05 -25.18 -7.09
N SER A 20 9.71 -25.07 -7.00
CA SER A 20 8.98 -24.19 -7.89
C SER A 20 9.75 -22.87 -7.85
N PRO A 21 10.20 -22.34 -9.00
CA PRO A 21 10.95 -21.10 -9.00
C PRO A 21 10.17 -20.10 -8.18
N ALA A 22 10.79 -19.58 -7.12
CA ALA A 22 10.19 -18.57 -6.29
C ALA A 22 9.84 -17.40 -7.21
N ALA A 23 8.57 -17.27 -7.54
CA ALA A 23 8.07 -16.24 -8.43
C ALA A 23 8.07 -14.93 -7.64
N ALA A 24 9.21 -14.25 -7.62
CA ALA A 24 9.40 -13.04 -6.86
C ALA A 24 9.17 -11.85 -7.80
N THR A 25 8.07 -11.12 -7.64
CA THR A 25 7.74 -9.95 -8.47
C THR A 25 7.47 -8.74 -7.61
N ASN A 26 7.74 -7.55 -8.17
CA ASN A 26 7.36 -6.30 -7.54
C ASN A 26 5.99 -5.85 -8.06
N ASP A 27 4.96 -6.23 -7.33
CA ASP A 27 3.55 -6.00 -7.63
C ASP A 27 3.10 -4.57 -7.28
N TYR A 28 2.83 -3.78 -8.32
CA TYR A 28 2.14 -2.50 -8.25
C TYR A 28 0.62 -2.70 -8.26
N PHE A 29 -0.13 -1.63 -8.55
CA PHE A 29 -1.56 -1.73 -8.75
C PHE A 29 -1.84 -2.58 -10.00
N LEU A 30 -2.66 -3.60 -9.84
CA LEU A 30 -3.18 -4.39 -10.95
C LEU A 30 -4.66 -4.06 -11.14
N PRO A 31 -5.16 -3.98 -12.38
CA PRO A 31 -6.59 -3.93 -12.63
C PRO A 31 -7.30 -5.05 -11.85
N GLY A 32 -8.42 -4.72 -11.20
CA GLY A 32 -9.10 -5.65 -10.30
C GLY A 32 -8.79 -5.42 -8.81
N ASP A 33 -7.70 -4.73 -8.44
CA ASP A 33 -7.45 -4.36 -7.05
C ASP A 33 -8.56 -3.43 -6.52
N ALA A 34 -9.08 -3.69 -5.32
CA ALA A 34 -10.15 -2.90 -4.71
C ALA A 34 -9.71 -1.49 -4.26
N PHE A 35 -8.41 -1.25 -4.17
CA PHE A 35 -7.87 0.06 -3.78
C PHE A 35 -6.49 0.33 -4.37
N PHE A 36 -6.11 1.62 -4.36
CA PHE A 36 -4.75 2.06 -4.64
C PHE A 36 -4.08 2.53 -3.33
N PRO A 37 -3.01 1.88 -2.86
CA PRO A 37 -2.26 2.28 -1.67
C PRO A 37 -1.17 3.31 -1.99
N SER A 38 -0.96 4.28 -1.11
CA SER A 38 0.13 5.25 -1.21
C SER A 38 0.67 5.64 0.17
N LYS A 39 1.67 6.53 0.18
CA LYS A 39 2.28 7.11 1.38
C LYS A 39 2.19 8.63 1.34
N LEU A 40 1.78 9.22 2.47
CA LEU A 40 1.80 10.65 2.67
C LEU A 40 3.09 11.07 3.36
N PHE A 41 3.87 11.89 2.67
CA PHE A 41 5.05 12.58 3.17
C PHE A 41 4.80 14.08 3.12
N LEU A 42 5.36 14.84 4.08
CA LEU A 42 5.23 16.30 4.09
C LEU A 42 5.77 16.92 2.79
N LYS A 43 6.89 16.42 2.27
CA LYS A 43 7.49 16.92 1.03
C LYS A 43 6.52 16.81 -0.15
N ASN A 44 5.97 15.61 -0.36
CA ASN A 44 5.06 15.33 -1.47
C ASN A 44 3.79 16.19 -1.37
N LEU A 45 3.24 16.35 -0.16
CA LEU A 45 2.04 17.17 0.05
C LEU A 45 2.28 18.65 -0.30
N LYS A 46 3.45 19.20 0.05
CA LYS A 46 3.83 20.57 -0.31
C LYS A 46 4.01 20.76 -1.81
N GLU A 47 4.63 19.81 -2.49
CA GLU A 47 4.75 19.84 -3.96
C GLU A 47 3.37 19.79 -4.61
N GLN A 48 2.49 18.96 -4.07
CA GLN A 48 1.11 18.82 -4.53
C GLN A 48 0.25 20.06 -4.28
N GLU A 49 0.54 20.94 -3.31
CA GLU A 49 -0.23 22.19 -3.07
C GLU A 49 -0.26 23.10 -4.30
N GLN A 50 0.77 23.02 -5.14
CA GLN A 50 0.89 23.81 -6.36
C GLN A 50 0.21 23.15 -7.57
N ASN A 51 -0.31 21.94 -7.41
CA ASN A 51 -0.91 21.16 -8.49
C ASN A 51 -2.41 20.90 -8.22
N PRO A 52 -3.32 21.36 -9.12
CA PRO A 52 -4.75 21.09 -8.98
C PRO A 52 -5.12 19.61 -9.14
N GLU A 53 -4.26 18.81 -9.78
CA GLU A 53 -4.48 17.37 -10.00
C GLU A 53 -3.29 16.55 -9.46
N PRO A 54 -3.18 16.37 -8.14
CA PRO A 54 -2.02 15.73 -7.53
C PRO A 54 -1.90 14.25 -7.89
N VAL A 55 -0.66 13.80 -8.07
CA VAL A 55 -0.32 12.40 -8.35
C VAL A 55 0.20 11.72 -7.08
N PHE A 56 -0.30 10.52 -6.83
CA PHE A 56 0.08 9.66 -5.72
C PHE A 56 0.82 8.42 -6.25
N ASN A 57 2.00 8.18 -5.69
CA ASN A 57 2.82 7.03 -6.05
C ASN A 57 2.38 5.81 -5.24
N TYR A 58 2.36 4.65 -5.89
CA TYR A 58 2.00 3.39 -5.28
C TYR A 58 2.94 3.04 -4.12
N ASN A 59 2.37 2.60 -3.01
CA ASN A 59 3.12 2.10 -1.87
C ASN A 59 3.37 0.59 -2.01
N TYR A 60 4.59 0.23 -2.39
CA TYR A 60 5.03 -1.15 -2.42
C TYR A 60 5.32 -1.66 -1.00
N ILE A 61 4.74 -2.81 -0.63
CA ILE A 61 4.77 -3.36 0.73
C ILE A 61 5.41 -4.75 0.84
N CYS A 62 5.77 -5.36 -0.28
CA CYS A 62 6.50 -6.63 -0.27
C CYS A 62 8.01 -6.39 -0.29
N GLU A 63 8.76 -7.46 -0.06
CA GLU A 63 10.20 -7.42 -0.22
C GLU A 63 10.53 -7.22 -1.69
N TYR A 64 11.56 -6.43 -1.97
CA TYR A 64 11.99 -6.20 -3.34
C TYR A 64 12.49 -7.51 -3.95
N ALA A 65 11.92 -7.84 -5.10
CA ALA A 65 12.32 -8.98 -5.89
C ALA A 65 13.16 -8.53 -7.09
N PHE A 66 14.10 -9.38 -7.51
CA PHE A 66 14.93 -9.10 -8.68
C PHE A 66 14.32 -9.57 -10.02
N CYS A 67 13.08 -10.07 -10.04
CA CYS A 67 12.47 -10.62 -11.28
C CYS A 67 11.57 -9.62 -12.03
N GLY A 68 11.70 -8.32 -11.74
CA GLY A 68 11.01 -7.24 -12.46
C GLY A 68 9.78 -6.69 -11.74
N TYR A 69 9.10 -5.78 -12.42
CA TYR A 69 7.97 -5.01 -11.92
C TYR A 69 6.72 -5.26 -12.76
N ALA A 70 5.56 -5.22 -12.13
CA ALA A 70 4.29 -5.44 -12.80
C ALA A 70 3.17 -4.55 -12.24
N GLY A 71 2.42 -3.90 -13.14
CA GLY A 71 1.30 -3.04 -12.79
C GLY A 71 1.59 -1.54 -12.96
N TYR A 72 0.70 -0.73 -12.39
CA TYR A 72 0.64 0.72 -12.55
C TYR A 72 1.10 1.42 -11.27
N SER A 73 2.06 2.33 -11.38
CA SER A 73 2.76 2.89 -10.21
C SER A 73 2.17 4.21 -9.70
N GLN A 74 1.21 4.79 -10.41
CA GLN A 74 0.70 6.14 -10.11
C GLN A 74 -0.82 6.24 -10.23
N LEU A 75 -1.42 7.06 -9.36
CA LEU A 75 -2.82 7.48 -9.40
C LEU A 75 -2.90 9.00 -9.38
N LYS A 76 -3.59 9.61 -10.35
CA LYS A 76 -3.85 11.05 -10.37
C LYS A 76 -5.24 11.34 -9.83
N LEU A 77 -5.35 12.24 -8.85
CA LEU A 77 -6.66 12.80 -8.48
C LEU A 77 -7.01 13.91 -9.46
N ASP A 78 -7.98 13.66 -10.32
CA ASP A 78 -8.50 14.62 -11.29
C ASP A 78 -9.47 15.62 -10.64
N LYS A 79 -10.00 16.55 -11.45
CA LYS A 79 -10.86 17.64 -10.99
C LYS A 79 -12.04 17.21 -10.09
N GLN A 80 -12.67 16.06 -10.35
CA GLN A 80 -13.78 15.53 -9.53
C GLN A 80 -13.35 15.13 -8.10
N ASN A 81 -12.04 14.97 -7.86
CA ASN A 81 -11.44 14.62 -6.57
C ASN A 81 -10.60 15.77 -5.98
N SER A 82 -10.83 17.00 -6.45
CA SER A 82 -10.09 18.19 -5.99
C SER A 82 -10.35 18.51 -4.51
N GLU A 83 -11.59 18.38 -4.03
CA GLU A 83 -11.91 18.55 -2.61
C GLU A 83 -11.34 17.41 -1.75
N LEU A 84 -11.39 16.17 -2.25
CA LEU A 84 -10.70 15.04 -1.62
C LEU A 84 -9.20 15.34 -1.42
N ALA A 85 -8.52 15.87 -2.44
CA ALA A 85 -7.11 16.24 -2.35
C ALA A 85 -6.84 17.29 -1.26
N GLN A 86 -7.69 18.33 -1.17
CA GLN A 86 -7.59 19.35 -0.11
C GLN A 86 -7.83 18.73 1.27
N ASN A 87 -8.85 17.88 1.40
CA ASN A 87 -9.19 17.22 2.65
C ASN A 87 -8.10 16.22 3.10
N ILE A 88 -7.36 15.59 2.18
CA ILE A 88 -6.19 14.78 2.49
C ILE A 88 -5.09 15.62 3.16
N ARG A 89 -4.84 16.85 2.68
CA ARG A 89 -3.85 17.77 3.29
C ARG A 89 -4.28 18.20 4.70
N LYS A 90 -5.56 18.52 4.87
CA LYS A 90 -6.14 18.84 6.19
C LYS A 90 -6.04 17.65 7.14
N ALA A 91 -6.40 16.45 6.68
CA ALA A 91 -6.32 15.21 7.45
C ALA A 91 -4.88 14.88 7.88
N TYR A 92 -3.92 15.04 6.96
CA TYR A 92 -2.49 14.90 7.27
C TYR A 92 -2.07 15.86 8.39
N SER A 93 -2.37 17.16 8.22
CA SER A 93 -2.05 18.18 9.22
C SER A 93 -2.67 17.88 10.59
N TYR A 94 -3.93 17.43 10.60
CA TYR A 94 -4.65 17.03 11.80
C TYR A 94 -3.98 15.86 12.54
N ILE A 95 -3.49 14.85 11.81
CA ILE A 95 -2.74 13.74 12.42
C ILE A 95 -1.41 14.27 12.99
N ARG A 96 -0.71 15.14 12.25
CA ARG A 96 0.59 15.69 12.66
C ARG A 96 0.55 16.58 13.89
N GLN A 97 -0.60 17.20 14.21
CA GLN A 97 -0.80 17.91 15.49
C GLN A 97 -0.65 16.98 16.71
N ARG A 98 -0.90 15.67 16.56
CA ARG A 98 -0.83 14.67 17.65
C ARG A 98 0.34 13.72 17.52
N GLN A 99 0.79 13.50 16.29
CA GLN A 99 1.93 12.64 15.96
C GLN A 99 2.95 13.44 15.15
N PRO A 100 3.86 14.17 15.83
CA PRO A 100 4.86 14.99 15.17
C PRO A 100 5.67 14.21 14.12
N ILE A 101 6.08 14.92 13.08
CA ILE A 101 6.91 14.36 12.02
C ILE A 101 8.26 13.97 12.61
N ARG A 102 8.74 12.77 12.27
CA ARG A 102 10.05 12.26 12.64
C ARG A 102 10.95 12.27 11.42
N LEU A 103 12.10 12.92 11.55
CA LEU A 103 13.07 13.12 10.48
C LEU A 103 14.39 12.43 10.85
N ILE A 104 15.03 11.79 9.87
CA ILE A 104 16.42 11.33 9.98
C ILE A 104 17.28 12.02 8.91
N PRO A 105 18.53 12.41 9.20
CA PRO A 105 19.41 12.98 8.19
C PRO A 105 19.68 12.00 7.03
N LYS A 106 19.67 12.48 5.78
CA LYS A 106 20.05 11.69 4.59
C LYS A 106 21.54 11.37 4.53
N LYS A 107 22.36 12.24 5.08
CA LYS A 107 23.81 12.10 5.23
C LYS A 107 24.16 12.33 6.69
N ILE A 108 25.24 11.72 7.18
CA ILE A 108 25.80 12.05 8.49
C ILE A 108 26.20 13.53 8.44
N VAL A 109 25.39 14.41 9.03
CA VAL A 109 25.73 15.83 9.15
C VAL A 109 26.80 15.96 10.23
N LYS A 110 28.06 16.14 9.84
CA LYS A 110 29.11 16.60 10.76
C LYS A 110 28.73 18.03 11.16
N ASN A 111 28.33 18.22 12.42
CA ASN A 111 27.87 19.47 13.03
C ASN A 111 26.56 20.06 12.48
N PRO A 112 25.40 19.82 13.12
CA PRO A 112 24.26 20.69 12.96
C PRO A 112 24.57 21.99 13.70
N GLY A 113 25.20 22.94 13.01
CA GLY A 113 25.29 24.31 13.51
C GLY A 113 23.89 24.78 13.91
N THR A 114 23.77 25.32 15.13
CA THR A 114 22.53 25.80 15.76
C THR A 114 21.94 26.98 14.98
N LYS A 115 21.34 26.71 13.81
CA LYS A 115 20.45 27.67 13.14
C LYS A 115 19.02 27.31 13.50
N GLN A 116 18.41 28.15 14.33
CA GLN A 116 16.98 28.14 14.62
C GLN A 116 16.22 28.46 13.33
N GLY A 117 15.69 27.43 12.70
CA GLY A 117 14.88 27.48 11.50
C GLY A 117 14.33 26.09 11.19
N LEU A 118 13.21 25.99 10.46
CA LEU A 118 12.69 24.70 10.00
C LEU A 118 13.83 23.94 9.27
N PRO A 119 14.08 22.66 9.61
CA PRO A 119 15.11 21.88 8.93
C PRO A 119 14.80 21.86 7.43
N ASN A 120 15.80 22.16 6.60
CA ASN A 120 15.69 22.01 5.16
C ASN A 120 15.36 20.54 4.86
N LEU A 121 14.10 20.26 4.49
CA LEU A 121 13.59 18.90 4.26
C LEU A 121 14.37 18.17 3.17
N GLU A 122 15.10 18.87 2.30
CA GLU A 122 15.99 18.23 1.32
C GLU A 122 17.09 17.38 1.97
N ASN A 123 17.50 17.70 3.19
CA ASN A 123 18.56 16.99 3.91
C ASN A 123 18.05 15.87 4.83
N PHE A 124 16.75 15.67 4.92
CA PHE A 124 16.13 14.71 5.84
C PHE A 124 15.17 13.76 5.13
N ASN A 125 15.09 12.53 5.64
CA ASN A 125 14.04 11.58 5.30
C ASN A 125 13.00 11.58 6.43
N GLU A 126 11.73 11.73 6.06
CA GLU A 126 10.63 11.47 6.97
C GLU A 126 10.46 9.95 7.14
N ILE A 127 10.48 9.48 8.39
CA ILE A 127 10.49 8.03 8.73
C ILE A 127 9.17 7.51 9.28
N ASN A 128 8.20 8.39 9.51
CA ASN A 128 6.90 8.05 10.03
C ASN A 128 5.79 8.57 9.11
N SER A 129 5.93 8.32 7.81
CA SER A 129 4.90 8.62 6.80
C SER A 129 3.58 7.94 7.13
N LEU A 130 2.48 8.49 6.62
CA LEU A 130 1.15 7.94 6.85
C LEU A 130 0.72 7.08 5.67
N SER A 131 0.16 5.91 5.95
CA SER A 131 -0.48 5.08 4.92
C SER A 131 -1.82 5.67 4.52
N ILE A 132 -2.06 5.76 3.21
CA ILE A 132 -3.32 6.17 2.61
C ILE A 132 -3.78 5.11 1.62
N PHE A 133 -5.08 4.82 1.60
CA PHE A 133 -5.71 3.86 0.70
C PHE A 133 -6.87 4.51 -0.02
N PHE A 134 -6.83 4.55 -1.34
CA PHE A 134 -7.89 5.12 -2.18
C PHE A 134 -8.87 4.04 -2.64
N TYR A 135 -10.14 4.21 -2.32
CA TYR A 135 -11.25 3.34 -2.70
C TYR A 135 -12.29 4.14 -3.50
N ASN A 136 -13.21 3.44 -4.19
CA ASN A 136 -14.44 4.07 -4.70
C ASN A 136 -15.21 4.72 -3.53
N GLU A 137 -15.89 5.83 -3.77
CA GLU A 137 -16.64 6.58 -2.75
C GLU A 137 -17.74 5.74 -2.05
N ASP A 138 -18.28 4.73 -2.71
CA ASP A 138 -19.31 3.83 -2.18
C ASP A 138 -18.74 2.59 -1.48
N HIS A 139 -17.42 2.40 -1.47
CA HIS A 139 -16.81 1.21 -0.88
C HIS A 139 -17.06 1.11 0.63
N ASP A 140 -17.62 -0.03 1.06
CA ASP A 140 -17.91 -0.37 2.46
C ASP A 140 -16.69 -1.02 3.14
N TRP A 141 -15.71 -0.18 3.47
CA TRP A 141 -14.46 -0.61 4.11
C TRP A 141 -14.65 -1.20 5.51
N GLN A 142 -15.78 -0.90 6.19
CA GLN A 142 -16.05 -1.44 7.52
C GLN A 142 -16.46 -2.91 7.43
N ARG A 143 -17.27 -3.26 6.43
CA ARG A 143 -17.64 -4.65 6.13
C ARG A 143 -16.47 -5.44 5.56
N TRP A 144 -15.74 -4.86 4.61
CA TRP A 144 -14.73 -5.58 3.84
C TRP A 144 -13.33 -5.59 4.45
N LYS A 145 -13.15 -5.00 5.64
CA LYS A 145 -11.84 -4.82 6.29
C LYS A 145 -10.90 -3.95 5.46
N ILE A 146 -10.03 -3.22 6.15
CA ILE A 146 -9.05 -2.35 5.49
C ILE A 146 -7.80 -3.13 5.11
N ALA A 147 -7.10 -2.67 4.07
CA ALA A 147 -5.83 -3.22 3.60
C ALA A 147 -5.90 -4.68 3.11
N ILE A 148 -7.06 -5.15 2.65
CA ILE A 148 -7.20 -6.42 1.93
C ILE A 148 -7.42 -6.09 0.45
N LYS A 149 -6.49 -6.50 -0.44
CA LYS A 149 -6.46 -5.99 -1.82
C LYS A 149 -7.68 -6.42 -2.66
N TYR A 150 -8.26 -7.59 -2.40
CA TYR A 150 -9.32 -8.23 -3.20
C TYR A 150 -9.09 -8.11 -4.71
N ASN A 151 -8.45 -9.12 -5.30
CA ASN A 151 -8.29 -9.20 -6.74
C ASN A 151 -8.24 -10.68 -7.13
N GLU A 152 -9.26 -11.19 -7.80
CA GLU A 152 -9.28 -12.60 -8.24
C GLU A 152 -8.50 -12.82 -9.54
N ASN A 153 -8.36 -11.77 -10.35
CA ASN A 153 -7.75 -11.82 -11.68
C ASN A 153 -6.29 -11.37 -11.67
N TRP A 154 -5.67 -11.29 -10.49
CA TRP A 154 -4.31 -10.74 -10.35
C TRP A 154 -3.29 -11.51 -11.18
N ARG A 155 -3.47 -12.82 -11.36
CA ARG A 155 -2.54 -13.65 -12.14
C ARG A 155 -2.59 -13.31 -13.62
N GLU A 156 -3.78 -13.12 -14.15
CA GLU A 156 -4.05 -12.79 -15.55
C GLU A 156 -3.51 -11.39 -15.87
N GLU A 157 -3.73 -10.44 -14.96
CA GLU A 157 -3.19 -9.08 -15.09
C GLU A 157 -1.67 -9.05 -14.97
N MET A 158 -1.10 -9.80 -14.02
CA MET A 158 0.35 -9.93 -13.82
C MET A 158 1.08 -10.43 -15.08
N LYS A 159 0.50 -11.42 -15.77
CA LYS A 159 1.06 -12.04 -16.97
C LYS A 159 1.31 -11.06 -18.11
N LYS A 160 0.63 -9.91 -18.12
CA LYS A 160 0.85 -8.85 -19.11
C LYS A 160 2.21 -8.17 -18.93
N PHE A 161 2.79 -8.24 -17.73
CA PHE A 161 4.05 -7.59 -17.38
C PHE A 161 5.20 -8.58 -17.19
N VAL A 162 4.92 -9.75 -16.60
CA VAL A 162 5.94 -10.74 -16.21
C VAL A 162 5.37 -12.16 -16.26
N ASN A 163 6.21 -13.15 -16.58
CA ASN A 163 5.74 -14.54 -16.81
C ASN A 163 5.28 -15.27 -15.54
N ALA A 164 5.77 -14.87 -14.37
CA ALA A 164 5.41 -15.46 -13.09
C ALA A 164 5.54 -14.40 -11.99
N GLY A 165 4.59 -14.37 -11.06
CA GLY A 165 4.60 -13.48 -9.90
C GLY A 165 3.90 -14.09 -8.69
N SER A 166 4.04 -13.45 -7.54
CA SER A 166 3.41 -13.88 -6.28
C SER A 166 2.55 -12.78 -5.69
N TYR A 167 1.38 -13.16 -5.18
CA TYR A 167 0.43 -12.22 -4.60
C TYR A 167 1.00 -11.50 -3.38
N CYS A 168 1.15 -10.18 -3.49
CA CYS A 168 1.58 -9.34 -2.39
C CYS A 168 0.40 -8.85 -1.51
N ALA A 169 0.34 -9.28 -0.25
CA ALA A 169 -0.69 -8.90 0.71
C ALA A 169 -0.16 -8.00 1.85
N PHE A 170 -0.95 -7.00 2.26
CA PHE A 170 -0.67 -6.15 3.44
C PHE A 170 -0.80 -6.91 4.75
N VAL A 171 -1.76 -7.84 4.82
CA VAL A 171 -1.99 -8.71 5.98
C VAL A 171 -1.78 -10.15 5.56
N LYS A 172 -0.63 -10.72 5.91
CA LYS A 172 -0.16 -12.05 5.45
C LYS A 172 -0.63 -13.22 6.33
N THR A 173 -1.70 -13.03 7.12
CA THR A 173 -2.21 -14.13 7.97
C THR A 173 -3.08 -15.09 7.14
N PRO A 174 -3.11 -16.40 7.46
CA PRO A 174 -3.96 -17.36 6.75
C PRO A 174 -5.43 -16.92 6.70
N ALA A 175 -5.95 -16.38 7.80
CA ALA A 175 -7.33 -15.87 7.87
C ALA A 175 -7.57 -14.71 6.88
N ALA A 176 -6.64 -13.76 6.77
CA ALA A 176 -6.76 -12.64 5.84
C ALA A 176 -6.66 -13.07 4.38
N LEU A 177 -5.77 -14.03 4.08
CA LEU A 177 -5.62 -14.59 2.73
C LEU A 177 -6.87 -15.36 2.31
N ASN A 178 -7.40 -16.22 3.18
CA ASN A 178 -8.64 -16.95 2.92
C ASN A 178 -9.82 -15.98 2.73
N HIS A 179 -9.93 -14.97 3.59
CA HIS A 179 -10.97 -13.94 3.47
C HIS A 179 -10.88 -13.19 2.13
N SER A 180 -9.67 -12.80 1.72
CA SER A 180 -9.41 -12.17 0.42
C SER A 180 -9.85 -13.05 -0.75
N GLN A 181 -9.63 -14.35 -0.67
CA GLN A 181 -9.98 -15.31 -1.71
C GLN A 181 -11.49 -15.61 -1.74
N GLU A 182 -12.12 -15.78 -0.58
CA GLU A 182 -13.54 -16.12 -0.49
C GLU A 182 -14.46 -14.96 -0.90
N GLN A 183 -14.04 -13.73 -0.60
CA GLN A 183 -14.85 -12.53 -0.81
C GLN A 183 -14.44 -11.72 -2.04
N GLY A 184 -13.37 -12.09 -2.75
CA GLY A 184 -12.81 -11.35 -3.89
C GLY A 184 -13.88 -10.90 -4.89
N LYS A 185 -14.71 -11.84 -5.38
CA LYS A 185 -15.81 -11.58 -6.31
C LYS A 185 -16.91 -10.64 -5.79
N ASN A 186 -17.02 -10.49 -4.47
CA ASN A 186 -18.06 -9.67 -3.84
C ASN A 186 -17.61 -8.22 -3.61
N VAL A 187 -16.32 -7.93 -3.80
CA VAL A 187 -15.76 -6.59 -3.59
C VAL A 187 -15.49 -5.96 -4.95
N PRO A 188 -16.18 -4.87 -5.31
CA PRO A 188 -15.93 -4.18 -6.57
C PRO A 188 -14.49 -3.66 -6.64
N PRO A 189 -13.85 -3.75 -7.81
CA PRO A 189 -12.51 -3.20 -8.02
C PRO A 189 -12.54 -1.67 -7.99
N LEU A 190 -11.37 -1.06 -7.77
CA LEU A 190 -11.22 0.39 -7.91
C LEU A 190 -11.54 0.82 -9.34
N ASN A 191 -12.47 1.75 -9.50
CA ASN A 191 -12.97 2.18 -10.80
C ASN A 191 -12.05 3.26 -11.40
N VAL A 192 -11.06 2.80 -12.17
CA VAL A 192 -10.06 3.66 -12.83
C VAL A 192 -10.03 3.45 -14.33
N GLN A 193 -9.64 4.52 -15.02
CA GLN A 193 -9.20 4.50 -16.41
C GLN A 193 -7.69 4.23 -16.43
N LEU A 194 -7.31 3.19 -17.18
CA LEU A 194 -5.91 2.89 -17.45
C LEU A 194 -5.36 3.90 -18.46
N PRO A 195 -4.10 4.36 -18.31
CA PRO A 195 -3.47 5.21 -19.30
C PRO A 195 -3.26 4.45 -20.61
N GLU A 196 -3.29 5.16 -21.74
CA GLU A 196 -2.82 4.67 -23.02
C GLU A 196 -1.29 4.62 -23.02
N ALA A 197 -0.74 3.57 -22.41
CA ALA A 197 0.69 3.32 -22.33
C ALA A 197 1.00 1.89 -22.77
N GLU A 198 2.08 1.74 -23.54
CA GLU A 198 2.60 0.42 -23.89
C GLU A 198 3.16 -0.28 -22.65
N ILE A 199 2.68 -1.50 -22.37
CA ILE A 199 3.20 -2.32 -21.29
C ILE A 199 4.55 -2.90 -21.73
N LYS A 200 5.60 -2.57 -20.98
CA LYS A 200 6.95 -3.09 -21.19
C LYS A 200 7.24 -4.16 -20.16
N THR A 201 7.61 -5.36 -20.62
CA THR A 201 7.92 -6.50 -19.76
C THR A 201 8.92 -6.13 -18.67
N GLY A 202 8.59 -6.48 -17.42
CA GLY A 202 9.43 -6.25 -16.25
C GLY A 202 9.53 -4.79 -15.79
N LYS A 203 8.77 -3.86 -16.37
CA LYS A 203 8.72 -2.45 -15.96
C LYS A 203 7.31 -2.06 -15.51
N PRO A 204 7.17 -1.16 -14.52
CA PRO A 204 5.86 -0.59 -14.22
C PRO A 204 5.41 0.36 -15.33
N VAL A 205 4.11 0.61 -15.40
CA VAL A 205 3.57 1.75 -16.13
C VAL A 205 3.56 2.95 -15.18
N ASP A 206 4.39 3.95 -15.52
CA ASP A 206 4.55 5.18 -14.74
C ASP A 206 3.61 6.31 -15.16
N SER A 207 2.81 6.12 -16.22
CA SER A 207 1.71 7.03 -16.52
C SER A 207 0.57 6.82 -15.51
N PRO A 208 -0.05 7.88 -14.98
CA PRO A 208 -1.00 7.74 -13.90
C PRO A 208 -2.35 7.19 -14.36
N LEU A 209 -2.91 6.33 -13.51
CA LEU A 209 -4.32 5.97 -13.53
C LEU A 209 -5.18 7.21 -13.24
N THR A 210 -6.37 7.28 -13.82
CA THR A 210 -7.34 8.34 -13.52
C THR A 210 -8.65 7.74 -13.00
N PRO A 211 -9.20 8.19 -11.86
CA PRO A 211 -10.49 7.72 -11.36
C PRO A 211 -11.60 7.95 -12.39
N LYS A 212 -12.54 7.01 -12.51
CA LYS A 212 -13.76 7.18 -13.33
C LYS A 212 -14.93 7.77 -12.53
N GLY A 213 -14.73 8.03 -11.25
CA GLY A 213 -15.72 8.61 -10.36
C GLY A 213 -15.07 9.17 -9.09
N PRO A 214 -15.88 9.73 -8.17
CA PRO A 214 -15.41 10.17 -6.86
C PRO A 214 -14.79 9.02 -6.07
N LEU A 215 -13.73 9.34 -5.34
CA LEU A 215 -13.05 8.42 -4.45
C LEU A 215 -13.25 8.81 -2.98
N LYS A 216 -12.97 7.85 -2.10
CA LYS A 216 -12.63 8.12 -0.70
C LYS A 216 -11.22 7.65 -0.40
N ALA A 217 -10.60 8.24 0.62
CA ALA A 217 -9.33 7.81 1.14
C ALA A 217 -9.43 7.41 2.61
N LEU A 218 -8.78 6.31 2.98
CA LEU A 218 -8.57 5.94 4.38
C LEU A 218 -7.12 6.22 4.75
N ILE A 219 -6.90 7.08 5.75
CA ILE A 219 -5.56 7.42 6.25
C ILE A 219 -5.36 6.78 7.62
N LEU A 220 -4.32 5.96 7.74
CA LEU A 220 -3.96 5.27 8.98
C LEU A 220 -2.92 6.07 9.76
N TYR A 221 -2.97 5.92 11.09
CA TYR A 221 -2.03 6.57 12.01
C TYR A 221 -0.70 5.82 12.17
N ASP A 222 -0.65 4.58 11.67
CA ASP A 222 0.52 3.71 11.65
C ASP A 222 0.33 2.59 10.60
N ASP A 223 1.41 1.85 10.34
CA ASP A 223 1.47 0.80 9.32
C ASP A 223 1.23 -0.61 9.87
N ASP A 224 0.68 -0.74 11.08
CA ASP A 224 0.38 -2.05 11.65
C ASP A 224 -0.96 -2.58 11.12
N TYR A 225 -0.98 -2.87 9.82
CA TYR A 225 -2.17 -3.32 9.08
C TYR A 225 -2.83 -4.54 9.73
N LYS A 226 -2.02 -5.43 10.32
CA LYS A 226 -2.53 -6.61 11.04
C LYS A 226 -3.39 -6.20 12.23
N GLN A 227 -2.97 -5.22 13.03
CA GLN A 227 -3.77 -4.75 14.16
C GLN A 227 -5.07 -4.07 13.73
N TYR A 228 -5.10 -3.42 12.56
CA TYR A 228 -6.34 -2.90 11.99
C TYR A 228 -7.28 -4.04 11.55
N TYR A 229 -6.76 -5.04 10.85
CA TYR A 229 -7.50 -6.22 10.43
C TYR A 229 -8.09 -7.00 11.62
N ASP A 230 -7.28 -7.22 12.66
CA ASP A 230 -7.66 -7.89 13.89
C ASP A 230 -8.61 -7.06 14.77
N MET A 231 -8.94 -5.84 14.35
CA MET A 231 -9.77 -4.89 15.08
C MET A 231 -9.24 -4.64 16.50
N ARG A 232 -7.95 -4.31 16.64
CA ARG A 232 -7.37 -3.99 17.96
C ARG A 232 -7.96 -2.69 18.49
N ASN A 233 -8.49 -2.73 19.72
CA ASN A 233 -9.04 -1.55 20.40
C ASN A 233 -8.04 -0.39 20.41
N GLY A 234 -8.55 0.83 20.17
CA GLY A 234 -7.77 2.07 20.19
C GLY A 234 -7.11 2.42 18.87
N LYS A 235 -7.06 1.51 17.87
CA LYS A 235 -6.63 1.86 16.51
C LYS A 235 -7.55 2.91 15.89
N ARG A 236 -6.98 3.84 15.14
CA ARG A 236 -7.70 4.98 14.56
C ARG A 236 -7.39 5.13 13.10
N LEU A 237 -8.36 5.64 12.35
CA LEU A 237 -8.15 6.08 10.98
C LEU A 237 -9.01 7.31 10.70
N LEU A 238 -8.65 8.02 9.63
CA LEU A 238 -9.50 9.05 9.04
C LEU A 238 -10.08 8.51 7.74
N GLU A 239 -11.40 8.60 7.60
CA GLU A 239 -12.08 8.53 6.31
C GLU A 239 -12.14 9.95 5.74
N VAL A 240 -11.62 10.11 4.53
CA VAL A 240 -11.52 11.39 3.83
C VAL A 240 -12.29 11.27 2.52
N THR A 241 -13.17 12.22 2.26
CA THR A 241 -14.04 12.27 1.10
C THR A 241 -14.03 13.68 0.50
N ASN A 242 -14.73 13.89 -0.61
CA ASN A 242 -14.95 15.25 -1.12
C ASN A 242 -15.80 16.10 -0.14
N GLN A 243 -16.66 15.47 0.67
CA GLN A 243 -17.59 16.16 1.58
C GLN A 243 -16.96 16.49 2.93
N GLY A 244 -15.89 15.79 3.34
CA GLY A 244 -15.21 16.07 4.59
C GLY A 244 -14.38 14.91 5.13
N ILE A 245 -14.01 15.04 6.41
CA ILE A 245 -13.08 14.16 7.10
C ILE A 245 -13.75 13.61 8.36
N THR A 246 -13.86 12.29 8.48
CA THR A 246 -14.41 11.61 9.66
C THR A 246 -13.34 10.79 10.38
N GLU A 247 -13.14 11.01 11.68
CA GLU A 247 -12.27 10.17 12.51
C GLU A 247 -13.05 8.96 13.05
N TYR A 248 -12.47 7.77 12.91
CA TYR A 248 -12.97 6.53 13.47
C TYR A 248 -11.96 5.92 14.45
N VAL A 249 -12.47 5.20 15.44
CA VAL A 249 -11.68 4.41 16.39
C VAL A 249 -12.25 3.00 16.51
N ILE A 250 -11.39 2.01 16.68
CA ILE A 250 -11.83 0.66 17.01
C ILE A 250 -12.14 0.58 18.50
N HIS A 251 -13.38 0.22 18.82
CA HIS A 251 -13.82 -0.04 20.18
C HIS A 251 -14.69 -1.29 20.23
N ARG A 252 -14.30 -2.25 21.09
CA ARG A 252 -14.97 -3.56 21.24
C ARG A 252 -15.15 -4.26 19.90
N LYS A 253 -14.05 -4.39 19.14
CA LYS A 253 -13.99 -5.06 17.83
C LYS A 253 -14.87 -4.45 16.72
N ALA A 254 -15.34 -3.21 16.90
CA ALA A 254 -16.13 -2.48 15.91
C ALA A 254 -15.57 -1.09 15.66
N TRP A 255 -15.74 -0.59 14.43
CA TRP A 255 -15.48 0.81 14.11
C TRP A 255 -16.54 1.70 14.74
N LYS A 256 -16.10 2.75 15.42
CA LYS A 256 -16.97 3.78 16.00
C LYS A 256 -16.52 5.13 15.49
N LYS A 257 -17.47 5.90 14.96
CA LYS A 257 -17.26 7.29 14.59
C LYS A 257 -16.93 8.07 15.86
N LEU A 258 -15.80 8.77 15.86
CA LEU A 258 -15.36 9.61 16.96
C LEU A 258 -15.87 11.05 16.77
N ARG A 259 -15.61 11.64 15.59
CA ARG A 259 -16.00 13.02 15.26
C ARG A 259 -15.87 13.31 13.77
N GLN A 260 -16.53 14.38 13.33
CA GLN A 260 -16.23 15.08 12.07
C GLN A 260 -15.10 16.09 12.31
N ILE A 261 -14.21 16.24 11.34
CA ILE A 261 -13.14 17.23 11.33
C ILE A 261 -13.53 18.24 10.24
N ASN A 262 -13.70 19.49 10.68
CA ASN A 262 -14.01 20.64 9.81
C ASN A 262 -12.72 21.26 9.27
#